data_AF-A0A964HH77-F1
#
_entry.id   AF-A0A964HH77-F1
#
_cell.length_a   1.000
_cell.length_b   1.000
_cell.length_c   1.000
_cell.angle_alpha   90.00
_cell.angle_beta   90.00
_cell.angle_gamma   90.00
#
_symmetry.space_group_name_H-M   'P 1'
#
loop_
_entity.id
_entity.type
_entity.pdbx_description
1 polymer ?
#
loop_
_entity_poly.entity_id
_entity_poly.type
_entity_poly.pdbx_seq_one_letter_code
_entity_poly.pdbx_strand_id
1 'polypeptide(L)' 'MKTARYPLPVFHLRPMAAALFFALSPQASAQLPSGANVVAGQATISQSATQQVITQSTDRAIINWN' A
#
# COMPACT_ATOMS: atom_id res chain seq x y z
N MET A 1 8.58 67.36 -11.84
CA MET A 1 7.39 66.59 -12.29
C MET A 1 7.79 65.86 -13.56
N LYS A 2 7.71 64.54 -13.77
CA LYS A 2 6.78 63.52 -13.28
C LYS A 2 7.40 62.16 -13.71
N THR A 3 7.76 61.27 -12.79
CA THR A 3 8.26 59.92 -13.13
C THR A 3 7.06 59.00 -13.37
N ALA A 4 6.85 58.56 -14.61
CA ALA A 4 5.81 57.60 -14.97
C ALA A 4 6.17 56.21 -14.43
N ARG A 5 5.30 55.64 -13.57
CA ARG A 5 5.43 54.27 -13.05
C ARG A 5 4.48 53.38 -13.83
N TYR A 6 5.03 52.53 -14.70
CA TYR A 6 4.24 51.50 -15.38
C TYR A 6 4.09 50.28 -14.45
N PRO A 7 2.87 49.82 -14.14
CA PRO A 7 2.70 48.61 -13.34
C PRO A 7 3.04 47.37 -14.18
N LEU A 8 3.85 46.47 -13.60
CA LEU A 8 4.20 45.19 -14.23
C LEU A 8 2.96 44.26 -14.21
N PRO A 9 2.64 43.58 -15.32
CA PRO A 9 1.56 42.60 -15.34
C PRO A 9 1.94 41.37 -14.49
N VAL A 10 1.16 41.09 -13.46
CA VAL A 10 1.34 39.91 -12.60
C VAL A 10 0.70 38.72 -13.30
N PHE A 11 1.54 37.90 -13.94
CA PHE A 11 1.14 36.60 -14.47
C PHE A 11 1.01 35.59 -13.33
N HIS A 12 -0.20 35.13 -13.06
CA HIS A 12 -0.46 34.08 -12.08
C HIS A 12 -0.24 32.72 -12.75
N LEU A 13 0.92 32.11 -12.47
CA LEU A 13 1.25 30.75 -12.89
C LEU A 13 0.32 29.78 -12.14
N ARG A 14 -0.69 29.22 -12.82
CA ARG A 14 -1.56 28.19 -12.24
C ARG A 14 -0.74 26.91 -12.07
N PRO A 15 -0.56 26.37 -10.86
CA PRO A 15 0.14 25.09 -10.68
C PRO A 15 -0.81 23.97 -11.10
N MET A 16 -0.89 23.70 -12.40
CA MET A 16 -1.63 22.56 -12.94
C MET A 16 -0.67 21.40 -13.19
N ALA A 17 0.04 20.93 -12.16
CA ALA A 17 0.99 19.83 -12.29
C ALA A 17 1.25 19.10 -10.95
N ALA A 18 0.19 18.56 -10.32
CA ALA A 18 0.32 17.82 -9.06
C ALA A 18 -0.33 16.42 -9.09
N ALA A 19 -0.47 15.77 -10.25
CA ALA A 19 -1.19 14.50 -10.36
C ALA A 19 -0.31 13.28 -10.75
N LEU A 20 1.00 13.43 -11.01
CA LEU A 20 1.80 12.33 -11.57
C LEU A 20 2.55 11.46 -10.53
N PHE A 21 2.49 11.78 -9.23
CA PHE A 21 3.30 11.09 -8.22
C PHE A 21 2.66 9.83 -7.60
N PHE A 22 1.37 9.57 -7.85
CA PHE A 22 0.68 8.38 -7.32
C PHE A 22 0.97 7.10 -8.12
N ALA A 23 1.49 7.19 -9.35
CA ALA A 23 1.70 6.04 -10.22
C ALA A 23 3.02 5.28 -9.96
N LEU A 24 3.92 5.84 -9.15
CA LEU A 24 5.26 5.28 -8.87
C LEU A 24 5.41 4.80 -7.43
N SER A 25 4.32 4.75 -6.66
CA SER A 25 4.36 4.19 -5.31
C SER A 25 4.71 2.70 -5.42
N PRO A 26 5.82 2.22 -4.83
CA PRO A 26 6.07 0.79 -4.77
C PRO A 26 4.87 0.13 -4.07
N GLN A 27 4.21 -0.79 -4.76
CA GLN A 27 3.15 -1.59 -4.15
C GLN A 27 3.78 -2.32 -2.98
N ALA A 28 3.41 -1.96 -1.75
CA ALA A 28 3.87 -2.65 -0.57
C ALA A 28 3.46 -4.13 -0.70
N SER A 29 4.46 -5.01 -0.78
CA SER A 29 4.20 -6.45 -0.72
C SER A 29 3.53 -6.73 0.62
N ALA A 30 2.34 -7.34 0.59
CA ALA A 30 1.69 -7.77 1.81
C ALA A 30 2.60 -8.81 2.47
N GLN A 31 3.21 -8.46 3.61
CA GLN A 31 3.99 -9.42 4.37
C GLN A 31 3.03 -10.43 4.97
N LEU A 32 3.10 -11.66 4.49
CA LEU A 32 2.25 -12.75 4.92
C LEU A 32 2.91 -13.51 6.09
N PRO A 33 2.11 -14.07 7.03
CA PRO A 33 2.64 -14.90 8.10
C PRO A 33 3.52 -16.03 7.57
N SER A 34 4.60 -16.35 8.29
CA SER A 34 5.56 -17.37 7.87
C SER A 34 5.83 -18.37 8.99
N GLY A 35 6.45 -19.51 8.65
CA GLY A 35 6.80 -20.52 9.66
C GLY A 35 5.58 -21.21 10.28
N ALA A 36 4.51 -21.40 9.50
CA ALA A 36 3.30 -22.04 9.99
C ALA A 36 3.56 -23.45 10.52
N ASN A 37 3.08 -23.74 11.72
CA ASN A 37 3.09 -25.08 12.29
C ASN A 37 1.72 -25.39 12.92
N VAL A 38 1.00 -26.36 12.36
CA VAL A 38 -0.28 -26.81 12.91
C VAL A 38 0.00 -27.73 14.10
N VAL A 39 -0.28 -27.26 15.31
CA VAL A 39 0.05 -27.98 16.56
C VAL A 39 -1.15 -28.68 17.19
N ALA A 40 -2.38 -28.35 16.77
CA ALA A 40 -3.59 -29.09 17.12
C ALA A 40 -4.66 -28.93 16.03
N GLY A 41 -5.54 -29.92 15.89
CA GLY A 41 -6.56 -29.95 14.82
C GLY A 41 -5.96 -30.17 13.43
N GLN A 42 -6.73 -29.85 12.39
CA GLN A 42 -6.33 -30.04 11.00
C GLN A 42 -6.61 -28.76 10.22
N ALA A 43 -5.55 -28.21 9.62
CA ALA A 43 -5.64 -27.09 8.70
C ALA A 43 -4.60 -27.25 7.58
N THR A 44 -4.96 -26.84 6.37
CA THR A 44 -4.02 -26.67 5.26
C THR A 44 -3.81 -25.18 5.00
N ILE A 45 -2.60 -24.82 4.61
CA ILE A 45 -2.19 -23.43 4.41
C ILE A 45 -1.62 -23.33 3.01
N SER A 46 -2.19 -22.44 2.21
CA SER A 46 -1.74 -22.15 0.86
C SER A 46 -1.45 -20.66 0.74
N GLN A 47 -0.38 -20.31 0.03
CA GLN A 47 0.10 -18.94 -0.07
C GLN A 47 0.32 -18.54 -1.53
N SER A 48 -0.13 -17.35 -1.89
CA SER A 48 0.22 -16.63 -3.10
C SER A 48 1.02 -15.36 -2.76
N ALA A 49 1.36 -14.54 -3.76
CA ALA A 49 2.19 -13.35 -3.55
C ALA A 49 1.58 -12.32 -2.58
N THR A 50 0.26 -12.25 -2.49
CA THR A 50 -0.43 -11.22 -1.68
C THR A 50 -1.55 -11.78 -0.80
N GLN A 51 -1.80 -13.09 -0.86
CA GLN A 51 -2.87 -13.74 -0.10
C GLN A 51 -2.40 -15.05 0.50
N GLN A 52 -2.84 -15.31 1.73
CA GLN A 52 -2.70 -16.61 2.37
C GLN A 52 -4.09 -17.16 2.69
N VAL A 53 -4.34 -18.40 2.28
CA VAL A 53 -5.59 -19.12 2.49
C VAL A 53 -5.33 -20.22 3.51
N ILE A 54 -6.12 -20.22 4.57
CA ILE A 54 -6.09 -21.25 5.62
C ILE A 54 -7.42 -22.00 5.55
N THR A 55 -7.35 -23.28 5.20
CA THR A 55 -8.53 -24.15 5.18
C THR A 55 -8.51 -25.04 6.42
N GLN A 56 -9.38 -24.76 7.37
CA GLN A 56 -9.54 -25.56 8.58
C GLN A 56 -10.54 -26.69 8.33
N SER A 57 -10.16 -27.94 8.62
CA SER A 57 -10.98 -29.12 8.39
C SER A 57 -11.65 -29.67 9.66
N THR A 58 -11.25 -29.20 10.84
CA THR A 58 -11.86 -29.55 12.13
C THR A 58 -12.59 -28.39 12.77
N ASP A 59 -13.34 -28.68 13.83
CA ASP A 59 -14.02 -27.66 14.65
C ASP A 59 -13.03 -26.61 15.20
N ARG A 60 -11.83 -27.05 15.57
CA ARG A 60 -10.75 -26.18 16.03
C ARG A 60 -9.41 -26.60 15.45
N ALA A 61 -8.55 -25.62 15.19
CA ALA A 61 -7.12 -25.82 14.93
C ALA A 61 -6.29 -24.76 15.66
N ILE A 62 -5.06 -25.12 16.04
CA ILE A 62 -4.08 -24.20 16.63
C ILE A 62 -2.87 -24.17 15.71
N ILE A 63 -2.47 -22.97 15.31
CA ILE A 63 -1.35 -22.75 14.39
C ILE A 63 -0.37 -21.79 15.05
N ASN A 64 0.87 -22.25 15.22
CA ASN A 64 1.99 -21.42 15.66
C ASN A 64 2.68 -20.78 14.45
N TRP A 65 3.16 -19.56 14.62
CA TRP A 65 3.86 -18.77 13.60
C TRP A 65 5.21 -18.31 14.14
N ASN A 66 6.16 -18.01 13.23
CA ASN A 66 7.47 -17.45 13.55
C ASN A 66 7.56 -15.96 13.20
#